data_AF-E3QJT7-F1
#
_entry.id   AF-E3QJT7-F1
#
_cell.length_a   1.000
_cell.length_b   1.000
_cell.length_c   1.000
_cell.angle_alpha   90.00
_cell.angle_beta   90.00
_cell.angle_gamma   90.00
#
_symmetry.space_group_name_H-M   'P 1'
#
loop_
_entity.id
_entity.type
_entity.pdbx_description
1 polymer ?
#
loop_
_entity_poly.entity_id
_entity_poly.type
_entity_poly.pdbx_seq_one_letter_code
_entity_poly.pdbx_strand_id
1 'polypeptide(L)'
;MAAVYTGPSVADMLANRTLAKEIIARNSDPEPILDADELALLEQFVNDPNRANAILESKGLAADPKNLGSLVAYVISLHATDSPALSAEDISSLKAWYANNAGEEA
;
A
#
# COMPACT_ATOMS: atom_id res chain seq x y z
N MET A 1 -19.74 7.92 13.96
CA MET A 1 -19.89 8.21 12.52
C MET A 1 -18.48 8.18 11.96
N ALA A 2 -18.10 7.14 11.23
CA ALA A 2 -16.82 7.08 10.52
C ALA A 2 -16.87 8.14 9.41
N ALA A 3 -15.91 9.06 9.35
CA ALA A 3 -15.88 10.05 8.29
C ALA A 3 -15.53 9.31 7.00
N VAL A 4 -16.58 9.11 6.21
CA VAL A 4 -16.52 8.61 4.85
C VAL A 4 -15.35 9.29 4.14
N TYR A 5 -14.36 8.51 3.76
CA TYR A 5 -13.26 8.94 2.93
C TYR A 5 -13.78 9.75 1.72
N THR A 6 -13.52 11.06 1.71
CA THR A 6 -13.90 12.00 0.64
C THR A 6 -12.72 12.34 -0.29
N GLY A 7 -11.68 11.50 -0.31
CA GLY A 7 -10.55 11.62 -1.24
C GLY A 7 -10.86 11.00 -2.61
N PRO A 8 -9.97 11.16 -3.61
CA PRO A 8 -10.11 10.44 -4.87
C PRO A 8 -10.15 8.93 -4.60
N SER A 9 -11.05 8.23 -5.29
CA SER A 9 -11.16 6.77 -5.16
C SER A 9 -9.81 6.12 -5.35
N VAL A 10 -9.56 5.00 -4.70
CA VAL A 10 -8.22 4.41 -4.80
C VAL A 10 -7.85 4.03 -6.23
N ALA A 11 -8.82 3.61 -7.05
CA ALA A 11 -8.61 3.41 -8.47
C ALA A 11 -8.06 4.67 -9.18
N ASP A 12 -8.50 5.85 -8.76
CA ASP A 12 -8.02 7.14 -9.26
C ASP A 12 -6.62 7.47 -8.74
N MET A 13 -6.32 7.16 -7.47
CA MET A 13 -4.96 7.29 -6.91
C MET A 13 -3.94 6.36 -7.56
N LEU A 14 -4.36 5.15 -7.93
CA LEU A 14 -3.55 4.19 -8.69
C LEU A 14 -3.34 4.67 -10.12
N ALA A 15 -4.39 5.18 -10.77
CA ALA A 15 -4.31 5.73 -12.11
C ALA A 15 -3.40 6.98 -12.18
N ASN A 16 -3.47 7.83 -11.15
CA ASN A 16 -2.66 9.06 -11.06
C ASN A 16 -1.29 8.85 -10.40
N ARG A 17 -0.96 7.64 -9.93
CA ARG A 17 0.27 7.33 -9.18
C ARG A 17 0.49 8.26 -7.97
N THR A 18 -0.58 8.62 -7.29
CA THR A 18 -0.55 9.46 -6.09
C THR A 18 -0.73 8.67 -4.79
N LEU A 19 -1.01 7.37 -4.88
CA LEU A 19 -1.31 6.53 -3.73
C LEU A 19 -0.21 6.58 -2.65
N ALA A 20 1.06 6.45 -3.01
CA ALA A 20 2.16 6.50 -2.05
C ALA A 20 2.22 7.84 -1.29
N LYS A 21 2.04 8.96 -2.02
CA LYS A 21 2.04 10.29 -1.42
C LYS A 21 0.86 10.48 -0.47
N GLU A 22 -0.31 10.01 -0.86
CA GLU A 22 -1.53 10.11 -0.05
C GLU A 22 -1.44 9.23 1.20
N ILE A 23 -0.84 8.03 1.12
CA ILE A 23 -0.56 7.19 2.30
C ILE A 23 0.36 7.94 3.26
N ILE A 24 1.48 8.48 2.78
CA ILE A 24 2.46 9.21 3.61
C ILE A 24 1.80 10.45 4.24
N ALA A 25 1.02 11.21 3.45
CA ALA A 25 0.38 12.44 3.90
C ALA A 25 -0.73 12.19 4.92
N ARG A 26 -1.49 11.09 4.76
CA ARG A 26 -2.67 10.79 5.58
C ARG A 26 -2.45 9.72 6.65
N ASN A 27 -1.24 9.19 6.78
CA ASN A 27 -0.97 8.23 7.86
C ASN A 27 -1.20 8.83 9.25
N SER A 28 -1.06 10.14 9.39
CA SER A 28 -1.30 10.87 10.65
C SER A 28 -2.75 11.34 10.81
N ASP A 29 -3.61 11.12 9.81
CA ASP A 29 -5.04 11.44 9.91
C ASP A 29 -5.78 10.41 10.78
N PRO A 30 -6.87 10.81 11.45
CA PRO A 30 -7.68 9.90 12.26
C PRO A 30 -8.35 8.78 11.46
N GLU A 31 -8.44 8.92 10.13
CA GLU A 31 -8.92 7.90 9.21
C GLU A 31 -7.89 7.68 8.09
N PRO A 32 -6.88 6.83 8.34
CA PRO A 32 -5.85 6.52 7.35
C PRO A 32 -6.45 5.77 6.16
N ILE A 33 -5.82 5.93 4.99
CA ILE A 33 -6.25 5.28 3.74
C ILE A 33 -6.10 3.76 3.82
N LEU A 34 -5.12 3.31 4.62
CA LEU A 34 -4.77 1.92 4.83
C LEU A 34 -4.97 1.56 6.30
N ASP A 35 -5.53 0.39 6.54
CA ASP A 35 -5.57 -0.19 7.88
C ASP A 35 -4.17 -0.68 8.31
N ALA A 36 -3.98 -0.90 9.62
CA ALA A 36 -2.71 -1.39 10.17
C ALA A 36 -2.23 -2.70 9.52
N ASP A 37 -3.15 -3.61 9.22
CA ASP A 37 -2.86 -4.87 8.51
C ASP A 37 -2.35 -4.66 7.08
N GLU A 38 -2.86 -3.62 6.42
CA GLU A 38 -2.47 -3.24 5.07
C GLU A 38 -1.14 -2.48 5.05
N LEU A 39 -0.90 -1.60 6.02
CA LEU A 39 0.39 -0.93 6.22
C LEU A 39 1.50 -1.96 6.42
N ALA A 40 1.31 -2.95 7.29
CA ALA A 40 2.27 -4.03 7.51
C ALA A 40 2.56 -4.84 6.22
N LEU A 41 1.52 -5.04 5.39
CA LEU A 41 1.63 -5.75 4.11
C LEU A 41 2.40 -4.90 3.08
N LEU A 42 2.14 -3.59 3.06
CA LEU A 42 2.82 -2.65 2.19
C LEU A 42 4.28 -2.52 2.59
N GLU A 43 4.59 -2.47 3.89
CA GLU A 43 5.95 -2.46 4.44
C GLU A 43 6.76 -3.68 3.99
N GLN A 44 6.18 -4.89 4.10
CA GLN A 44 6.84 -6.12 3.63
C GLN A 44 7.13 -6.04 2.13
N PHE A 45 6.19 -5.51 1.36
CA PHE A 45 6.36 -5.36 -0.08
C PHE A 45 7.41 -4.30 -0.45
N VAL A 46 7.43 -3.13 0.20
CA VAL A 46 8.45 -2.11 -0.11
C VAL A 46 9.85 -2.52 0.36
N ASN A 47 9.95 -3.36 1.40
CA ASN A 47 11.22 -3.97 1.78
C ASN A 47 11.71 -4.98 0.75
N ASP A 48 10.80 -5.84 0.26
CA ASP A 48 11.15 -6.93 -0.65
C ASP A 48 10.11 -7.06 -1.81
N PRO A 49 10.14 -6.15 -2.80
CA PRO A 49 9.12 -6.10 -3.85
C PRO A 49 9.18 -7.30 -4.79
N ASN A 50 10.33 -7.99 -4.86
CA ASN A 50 10.48 -9.25 -5.59
C ASN A 50 9.66 -10.39 -4.96
N ARG A 51 9.37 -10.29 -3.67
CA ARG A 51 8.57 -11.28 -2.93
C ARG A 51 7.08 -10.94 -2.92
N ALA A 52 6.64 -9.98 -3.72
CA ALA A 52 5.23 -9.62 -3.95
C ALA A 52 4.29 -10.84 -3.95
N ASN A 53 4.59 -11.83 -4.80
CA ASN A 53 3.75 -13.02 -4.93
C ASN A 53 3.74 -13.86 -3.64
N ALA A 54 4.91 -14.08 -3.02
CA ALA A 54 5.02 -14.81 -1.77
C ALA A 54 4.32 -14.11 -0.59
N ILE A 55 4.30 -12.76 -0.57
CA ILE A 55 3.58 -11.97 0.43
C ILE A 55 2.07 -12.18 0.25
N LEU A 56 1.57 -12.15 -0.99
CA LEU A 56 0.17 -12.44 -1.29
C LEU A 56 -0.19 -13.87 -0.90
N GLU A 57 0.64 -14.86 -1.24
CA GLU A 57 0.43 -16.26 -0.87
C GLU A 57 0.41 -16.45 0.66
N SER A 58 1.33 -15.81 1.38
CA SER A 58 1.42 -15.88 2.85
C SER A 58 0.16 -15.32 3.54
N LYS A 59 -0.47 -14.30 2.93
CA LYS A 59 -1.72 -13.71 3.42
C LYS A 59 -2.98 -14.42 2.87
N GLY A 60 -2.83 -15.44 2.02
CA GLY A 60 -3.96 -16.11 1.35
C GLY A 60 -4.64 -15.23 0.28
N LEU A 61 -3.96 -14.16 -0.16
CA LEU A 61 -4.46 -13.16 -1.10
C LEU A 61 -4.08 -13.44 -2.56
N ALA A 62 -3.33 -14.52 -2.80
CA ALA A 62 -2.87 -14.91 -4.13
C ALA A 62 -4.01 -15.35 -5.08
N ALA A 63 -5.15 -15.80 -4.55
CA ALA A 63 -6.23 -16.37 -5.35
C ALA A 63 -7.16 -15.30 -5.94
N ASP A 64 -7.43 -14.19 -5.24
CA ASP A 64 -8.29 -13.12 -5.76
C ASP A 64 -8.12 -11.80 -4.96
N PRO A 65 -7.11 -10.98 -5.27
CA PRO A 65 -6.85 -9.72 -4.54
C PRO A 65 -7.99 -8.71 -4.68
N LYS A 66 -8.83 -8.82 -5.72
CA LYS A 66 -10.01 -7.96 -5.92
C LYS A 66 -11.20 -8.35 -5.04
N ASN A 67 -11.41 -9.64 -4.77
CA ASN A 67 -12.49 -10.09 -3.88
C ASN A 67 -12.18 -9.92 -2.41
N LEU A 68 -10.90 -9.89 -2.02
CA LEU A 68 -10.49 -9.88 -0.62
C LEU A 68 -10.56 -8.49 0.04
N GLY A 69 -10.84 -7.44 -0.74
CA GLY A 69 -11.04 -6.09 -0.21
C GLY A 69 -9.77 -5.37 0.23
N SER A 70 -8.59 -6.02 0.16
CA SER A 70 -7.31 -5.39 0.48
C SER A 70 -6.75 -4.62 -0.70
N LEU A 71 -6.62 -3.32 -0.53
CA LEU A 71 -6.04 -2.42 -1.51
C LEU A 71 -4.57 -2.76 -1.78
N VAL A 72 -3.80 -3.00 -0.72
CA VAL A 72 -2.37 -3.30 -0.87
C VAL A 72 -2.16 -4.61 -1.63
N ALA A 73 -3.03 -5.60 -1.42
CA ALA A 73 -2.97 -6.84 -2.18
C ALA A 73 -3.16 -6.59 -3.68
N TYR A 74 -4.10 -5.71 -4.04
CA TYR A 74 -4.31 -5.31 -5.42
C TYR A 74 -3.09 -4.58 -6.02
N VAL A 75 -2.48 -3.66 -5.26
CA VAL A 75 -1.26 -2.94 -5.65
C VAL A 75 -0.09 -3.90 -5.91
N ILE A 76 0.14 -4.85 -5.00
CA ILE A 76 1.21 -5.85 -5.11
C ILE A 76 0.97 -6.77 -6.31
N SER A 77 -0.29 -7.13 -6.54
CA SER A 77 -0.68 -7.95 -7.70
C SER A 77 -0.42 -7.21 -9.02
N LEU A 78 -0.66 -5.89 -9.06
CA LEU A 78 -0.33 -5.04 -10.21
C LEU A 78 1.17 -4.87 -10.40
N HIS A 79 1.98 -4.91 -9.32
CA HIS A 79 3.43 -4.84 -9.44
C HIS A 79 4.03 -6.03 -10.21
N ALA A 80 3.37 -7.20 -10.18
CA ALA A 80 3.76 -8.35 -11.01
C ALA A 80 3.36 -8.19 -12.50
N THR A 81 2.66 -7.11 -12.87
CA THR A 81 2.23 -6.82 -14.24
C THR A 81 3.06 -5.69 -14.87
N ASP A 82 2.93 -5.52 -16.18
CA ASP A 82 3.63 -4.48 -16.96
C ASP A 82 3.19 -3.04 -16.60
N SER A 83 2.11 -2.89 -15.80
CA SER A 83 1.60 -1.60 -15.32
C SER A 83 1.57 -1.57 -13.79
N PRO A 84 2.74 -1.42 -13.13
CA PRO A 84 2.81 -1.38 -11.69
C PRO A 84 2.07 -0.16 -11.13
N ALA A 85 1.30 -0.39 -10.08
CA ALA A 85 0.56 0.63 -9.34
C ALA A 85 1.46 1.64 -8.61
N LEU A 86 2.64 1.19 -8.19
CA LEU A 86 3.67 1.97 -7.53
C LEU A 86 4.92 1.95 -8.40
N SER A 87 5.52 3.12 -8.65
CA SER A 87 6.80 3.21 -9.35
C SER A 87 7.93 2.85 -8.39
N ALA A 88 9.12 2.58 -8.93
CA ALA A 88 10.31 2.37 -8.10
C ALA A 88 10.61 3.57 -7.16
N GLU A 89 10.32 4.79 -7.62
CA GLU A 89 10.44 6.02 -6.83
C GLU A 89 9.44 6.07 -5.66
N ASP A 90 8.20 5.62 -5.88
CA ASP A 90 7.17 5.52 -4.85
C ASP A 90 7.56 4.49 -3.79
N ILE A 91 8.05 3.32 -4.22
CA ILE A 91 8.55 2.26 -3.33
C ILE A 91 9.71 2.78 -2.49
N SER A 92 10.66 3.49 -3.09
CA SER A 92 11.80 4.08 -2.39
C SER A 92 11.35 5.12 -1.35
N SER A 93 10.40 5.98 -1.71
CA SER A 93 9.84 7.01 -0.82
C SER A 93 9.10 6.38 0.36
N LEU A 94 8.26 5.37 0.09
CA LEU A 94 7.55 4.61 1.12
C LEU A 94 8.54 3.89 2.04
N LYS A 95 9.57 3.24 1.49
CA LYS A 95 10.60 2.56 2.29
C LYS A 95 11.32 3.53 3.23
N ALA A 96 11.72 4.70 2.73
CA ALA A 96 12.35 5.74 3.54
C ALA A 96 11.40 6.27 4.62
N TRP A 97 10.11 6.40 4.29
CA TRP A 97 9.08 6.80 5.24
C TRP A 97 8.86 5.75 6.34
N TYR A 98 8.67 4.47 5.99
CA TYR A 98 8.57 3.37 6.96
C TYR A 98 9.81 3.29 7.86
N ALA A 99 11.01 3.46 7.29
CA ALA A 99 12.24 3.45 8.07
C ALA A 99 12.33 4.63 9.07
N ASN A 100 11.77 5.79 8.75
CA ASN A 100 11.67 6.91 9.70
C ASN A 100 10.58 6.67 10.74
N ASN A 101 9.40 6.20 10.31
CA ASN A 101 8.26 6.00 11.19
C ASN A 101 8.49 4.85 12.20
N ALA A 102 9.19 3.78 11.80
CA ALA A 102 9.62 2.70 12.68
C ALA A 102 10.70 3.13 13.69
N GLY A 103 11.35 4.28 13.47
CA GLY A 103 12.37 4.85 14.36
C GLY A 103 11.83 5.83 15.41
N GLU A 104 10.57 6.27 15.30
CA GLU A 104 9.96 7.25 16.23
C GLU A 104 9.21 6.60 17.42
N GLU A 105 9.33 5.28 17.61
CA GLU A 105 8.97 4.59 18.85
C GLU A 105 10.24 4.41 19.71
N ALA A 106 10.78 5.50 20.26
CA ALA A 106 11.90 5.49 21.21
C ALA A 106 11.71 6.47 22.37
#